data_AF-A0A843GLV0-F1
#
_entry.id   AF-A0A843GLV0-F1
#
_cell.length_a   1.000
_cell.length_b   1.000
_cell.length_c   1.000
_cell.angle_alpha   90.00
_cell.angle_beta   90.00
_cell.angle_gamma   90.00
#
_symmetry.space_group_name_H-M   'P 1'
#
loop_
_entity.id
_entity.type
_entity.pdbx_description
1 polymer ?
#
loop_
_entity_poly.entity_id
_entity_poly.type
_entity_poly.pdbx_seq_one_letter_code
_entity_poly.pdbx_strand_id
1 'polypeptide(L)'
;MTLAADRFERFYQYAINDYVGVKEGWSESHNKALIKKKGLFIDEPQLGKGLAPLIIPEAINKYFVEGIPPEQTIKECTDIKKFCTFQKVDKKFDVFYGGERVPHINRYYMSMYGKPIYKQKLNEQGKPFGSKIALCADSAVTIYNKFDDKPIEERGINYSYYLTEAYKIIEKLDKKQLTL
;
A
#
# COMPACT_ATOMS: atom_id res chain seq x y z
N MET A 1 -26.94 -9.42 29.47
CA MET A 1 -25.78 -9.08 28.60
C MET A 1 -26.26 -8.07 27.59
N THR A 2 -25.92 -6.80 27.77
CA THR A 2 -26.38 -5.71 26.90
C THR A 2 -25.44 -5.64 25.70
N LEU A 3 -25.93 -5.97 24.51
CA LEU A 3 -25.16 -5.80 23.27
C LEU A 3 -25.12 -4.30 22.96
N ALA A 4 -23.94 -3.69 23.08
CA ALA A 4 -23.71 -2.34 22.59
C ALA A 4 -23.64 -2.39 21.06
N ALA A 5 -24.59 -1.77 20.38
CA ALA A 5 -24.60 -1.66 18.92
C ALA A 5 -23.79 -0.43 18.48
N ASP A 6 -22.79 -0.64 17.62
CA ASP A 6 -22.14 0.45 16.88
C ASP A 6 -23.11 0.94 15.78
N ARG A 7 -23.34 2.25 15.68
CA ARG A 7 -24.10 2.87 14.58
C ARG A 7 -23.17 3.61 13.62
N PHE A 8 -23.47 3.54 12.33
CA PHE A 8 -22.64 4.07 11.25
C PHE A 8 -23.49 4.92 10.28
N GLU A 9 -22.95 6.07 9.87
CA GLU A 9 -23.49 6.89 8.77
C GLU A 9 -23.20 6.22 7.43
N ARG A 10 -22.00 5.63 7.30
CA ARG A 10 -21.51 4.96 6.10
C ARG A 10 -20.65 3.76 6.50
N PHE A 11 -20.75 2.68 5.74
CA PHE A 11 -19.95 1.47 6.00
C PHE A 11 -19.58 0.78 4.68
N TYR A 12 -18.28 0.70 4.40
CA TYR A 12 -17.74 0.12 3.18
C TYR A 12 -16.96 -1.15 3.54
N GLN A 13 -17.43 -2.29 3.06
CA GLN A 13 -16.87 -3.61 3.41
C GLN A 13 -16.34 -4.35 2.18
N TYR A 14 -15.03 -4.55 2.14
CA TYR A 14 -14.39 -5.38 1.12
C TYR A 14 -14.46 -6.86 1.49
N ALA A 15 -14.17 -7.18 2.75
CA ALA A 15 -14.29 -8.49 3.38
C ALA A 15 -14.51 -8.34 4.90
N ILE A 16 -14.75 -9.44 5.62
CA ILE A 16 -15.04 -9.42 7.06
C ILE A 16 -13.96 -8.67 7.87
N ASN A 17 -12.69 -8.83 7.49
CA ASN A 17 -11.56 -8.18 8.17
C ASN A 17 -11.04 -6.93 7.43
N ASP A 18 -11.72 -6.48 6.38
CA ASP A 18 -11.29 -5.40 5.50
C ASP A 18 -12.47 -4.44 5.29
N TYR A 19 -12.54 -3.40 6.12
CA TYR A 19 -13.60 -2.39 6.04
C TYR A 19 -13.16 -1.01 6.53
N VAL A 20 -13.91 0.00 6.10
CA VAL A 20 -13.92 1.34 6.69
C VAL A 20 -15.36 1.71 7.06
N GLY A 21 -15.57 2.11 8.31
CA GLY A 21 -16.86 2.51 8.85
C GLY A 21 -16.81 3.92 9.43
N VAL A 22 -17.75 4.77 9.04
CA VAL A 22 -17.91 6.14 9.53
C VAL A 22 -19.04 6.15 10.57
N LYS A 23 -18.71 6.37 11.84
CA LYS A 23 -19.70 6.38 12.93
C LYS A 23 -20.57 7.64 12.90
N GLU A 24 -21.77 7.53 13.48
CA GLU A 24 -22.67 8.68 13.70
C GLU A 24 -21.94 9.84 14.41
N GLY A 25 -22.20 11.07 13.95
CA GLY A 25 -21.59 12.30 14.44
C GLY A 25 -20.34 12.73 13.66
N TRP A 26 -19.88 11.95 12.68
CA TRP A 26 -18.73 12.33 11.85
C TRP A 26 -19.09 13.49 10.93
N SER A 27 -20.25 13.45 10.28
CA SER A 27 -20.66 14.50 9.33
C SER A 27 -20.78 15.88 9.99
N GLU A 28 -21.01 15.93 11.31
CA GLU A 28 -21.06 17.16 12.09
C GLU A 28 -19.67 17.57 12.62
N SER A 29 -18.95 16.63 13.25
CA SER A 29 -17.73 16.94 14.00
C SER A 29 -16.44 16.84 13.17
N HIS A 30 -16.46 16.08 12.08
CA HIS A 30 -15.28 15.66 11.31
C HIS A 30 -14.21 14.99 12.19
N ASN A 31 -14.60 14.42 13.33
CA ASN A 31 -13.67 13.79 14.27
C ASN A 31 -13.16 12.45 13.72
N LYS A 32 -11.86 12.37 13.43
CA LYS A 32 -11.21 11.15 12.91
C LYS A 32 -11.35 9.93 13.82
N ALA A 33 -11.56 10.11 15.13
CA ALA A 33 -11.82 9.00 16.05
C ALA A 33 -13.14 8.26 15.75
N LEU A 34 -14.04 8.86 14.98
CA LEU A 34 -15.28 8.24 14.50
C LEU A 34 -15.08 7.40 13.23
N ILE A 35 -13.86 7.31 12.70
CA ILE A 35 -13.53 6.48 11.55
C ILE A 35 -12.89 5.18 12.04
N LYS A 36 -13.57 4.05 11.79
CA LYS A 36 -13.09 2.71 12.13
C LYS A 36 -12.51 2.04 10.89
N LYS A 37 -11.22 1.73 10.91
CA LYS A 37 -10.48 1.11 9.80
C LYS A 37 -10.01 -0.30 10.18
N LYS A 38 -10.12 -1.26 9.27
CA LYS A 38 -9.61 -2.63 9.48
C LYS A 38 -8.98 -3.20 8.22
N GLY A 39 -7.95 -4.01 8.41
CA GLY A 39 -7.30 -4.76 7.33
C GLY A 39 -6.66 -3.84 6.30
N LEU A 40 -7.04 -4.00 5.03
CA LEU A 40 -6.49 -3.23 3.92
C LEU A 40 -6.73 -1.72 4.02
N PHE A 41 -7.64 -1.25 4.89
CA PHE A 41 -7.95 0.17 5.07
C PHE A 41 -7.09 0.85 6.15
N ILE A 42 -6.16 0.13 6.78
CA ILE A 42 -5.24 0.72 7.76
C ILE A 42 -4.19 1.55 6.99
N ASP A 43 -4.20 2.86 7.21
CA ASP A 43 -3.31 3.85 6.60
C ASP A 43 -2.24 4.39 7.56
N GLU A 44 -2.07 3.73 8.70
CA GLU A 44 -1.05 4.03 9.69
C GLU A 44 -0.06 2.85 9.85
N PRO A 45 1.24 3.12 10.08
CA PRO A 45 2.22 2.07 10.29
C PRO A 45 1.84 1.17 11.48
N GLN A 46 1.82 -0.15 11.27
CA GLN A 46 1.59 -1.13 12.32
C GLN A 46 2.92 -1.78 12.73
N LEU A 47 3.32 -1.58 13.99
CA LEU A 47 4.54 -2.19 14.53
C LEU A 47 4.48 -3.72 14.42
N GLY A 48 5.58 -4.35 14.00
CA GLY A 48 5.71 -5.80 13.88
C GLY A 48 5.10 -6.42 12.62
N LYS A 49 4.47 -5.64 11.73
CA LYS A 49 4.01 -6.11 10.41
C LYS A 49 4.93 -5.63 9.29
N GLY A 50 4.92 -6.34 8.16
CA GLY A 50 5.52 -5.82 6.92
C GLY A 50 4.81 -4.54 6.49
N LEU A 51 5.54 -3.59 5.90
CA LEU A 51 4.98 -2.31 5.48
C LEU A 51 4.60 -2.40 4.00
N ALA A 52 3.31 -2.40 3.71
CA ALA A 52 2.80 -2.07 2.38
C ALA A 52 2.72 -0.53 2.22
N PRO A 53 2.65 0.00 0.99
CA PRO A 53 2.49 1.44 0.79
C PRO A 53 1.22 1.95 1.45
N LEU A 54 1.35 2.90 2.39
CA LEU A 54 0.23 3.49 3.12
C LEU A 54 -0.54 4.52 2.28
N ILE A 55 0.03 5.00 1.18
CA ILE A 55 -0.64 5.98 0.33
C ILE A 55 -1.91 5.41 -0.33
N ILE A 56 -1.96 4.10 -0.59
CA ILE A 56 -3.13 3.42 -1.17
C ILE A 56 -4.32 3.42 -0.20
N PRO A 57 -4.20 2.88 1.04
CA PRO A 57 -5.30 2.95 2.00
C PRO A 57 -5.67 4.38 2.38
N GLU A 58 -4.72 5.31 2.44
CA GLU A 58 -5.02 6.73 2.70
C GLU A 58 -5.93 7.31 1.61
N ALA A 59 -5.61 7.08 0.34
CA ALA A 59 -6.40 7.56 -0.80
C ALA A 59 -7.81 6.94 -0.82
N ILE A 60 -7.93 5.64 -0.56
CA ILE A 60 -9.22 4.94 -0.50
C ILE A 60 -10.08 5.48 0.65
N ASN A 61 -9.50 5.69 1.83
CA ASN A 61 -10.22 6.23 2.98
C ASN A 61 -10.71 7.66 2.71
N LYS A 62 -9.87 8.52 2.16
CA LYS A 62 -10.26 9.90 1.80
C LYS A 62 -11.35 9.94 0.74
N TYR A 63 -11.33 9.03 -0.23
CA TYR A 63 -12.41 8.90 -1.21
C TYR A 63 -13.75 8.57 -0.52
N PHE A 64 -13.80 7.52 0.29
CA PHE A 64 -15.06 7.07 0.89
C PHE A 64 -15.58 7.97 2.02
N VAL A 65 -14.67 8.58 2.78
CA VAL A 65 -15.02 9.36 3.96
C VAL A 65 -15.20 10.84 3.62
N GLU A 66 -14.31 11.41 2.81
CA GLU A 66 -14.22 12.85 2.54
C GLU A 66 -14.63 13.21 1.10
N GLY A 67 -14.85 12.23 0.22
CA GLY A 67 -15.17 12.47 -1.20
C GLY A 67 -13.97 12.97 -2.02
N ILE A 68 -12.74 12.87 -1.49
CA ILE A 68 -11.53 13.35 -2.16
C ILE A 68 -11.05 12.29 -3.17
N PRO A 69 -10.84 12.66 -4.45
CA PRO A 69 -10.39 11.70 -5.45
C PRO A 69 -8.97 11.16 -5.14
N PRO A 70 -8.68 9.88 -5.45
CA PRO A 70 -7.36 9.29 -5.22
C PRO A 70 -6.20 10.08 -5.83
N GLU A 71 -6.40 10.70 -7.01
CA GLU A 71 -5.41 11.53 -7.69
C GLU A 71 -4.89 12.65 -6.81
N GLN A 72 -5.80 13.34 -6.12
CA GLN A 72 -5.44 14.46 -5.26
C GLN A 72 -4.56 13.96 -4.11
N THR A 73 -5.02 12.93 -3.40
CA THR A 73 -4.27 12.37 -2.27
C THR A 73 -2.90 11.82 -2.67
N ILE A 74 -2.84 11.08 -3.79
CA ILE A 74 -1.62 10.41 -4.25
C ILE A 74 -0.62 11.42 -4.83
N LYS A 75 -1.06 12.38 -5.65
CA LYS A 75 -0.14 13.30 -6.35
C LYS A 75 0.30 14.48 -5.50
N GLU A 76 -0.48 14.89 -4.51
CA GLU A 76 -0.12 15.97 -3.57
C GLU A 76 0.68 15.45 -2.37
N CYS A 77 0.88 14.14 -2.25
CA CYS A 77 1.64 13.57 -1.16
C CYS A 77 3.13 13.91 -1.30
N THR A 78 3.71 14.52 -0.28
CA THR A 78 5.13 14.89 -0.22
C THR A 78 5.99 13.91 0.60
N ASP A 79 5.37 12.94 1.28
CA ASP A 79 6.06 11.96 2.11
C ASP A 79 6.34 10.66 1.35
N ILE A 80 7.58 10.50 0.86
CA ILE A 80 8.05 9.30 0.17
C ILE A 80 7.86 8.02 1.00
N LYS A 81 7.84 8.10 2.34
CA LYS A 81 7.68 6.92 3.20
C LYS A 81 6.32 6.25 2.99
N LYS A 82 5.28 7.01 2.62
CA LYS A 82 3.95 6.47 2.33
C LYS A 82 3.89 5.64 1.05
N PHE A 83 4.84 5.84 0.13
CA PHE A 83 4.95 5.07 -1.11
C PHE A 83 5.79 3.80 -0.97
N CYS A 84 6.52 3.67 0.14
CA CYS A 84 7.49 2.62 0.34
C CYS A 84 6.83 1.30 0.76
N THR A 85 7.29 0.22 0.13
CA THR A 85 7.13 -1.15 0.59
C THR A 85 8.37 -1.55 1.36
N PHE A 86 8.20 -2.19 2.52
CA PHE A 86 9.26 -2.88 3.25
C PHE A 86 9.10 -4.38 3.10
N GLN A 87 10.17 -5.04 2.65
CA GLN A 87 10.17 -6.49 2.50
C GLN A 87 11.44 -7.13 3.03
N LYS A 88 11.24 -8.13 3.88
CA LYS A 88 12.28 -9.07 4.32
C LYS A 88 12.07 -10.38 3.58
N VAL A 89 13.02 -10.76 2.73
CA VAL A 89 12.99 -12.02 1.98
C VAL A 89 13.61 -13.15 2.81
N ASP A 90 12.94 -14.31 2.80
CA ASP A 90 13.40 -15.55 3.45
C ASP A 90 14.83 -15.91 3.00
N LYS A 91 15.67 -16.36 3.94
CA LYS A 91 17.08 -16.69 3.71
C LYS A 91 17.29 -17.79 2.66
N LYS A 92 16.29 -18.61 2.36
CA LYS A 92 16.37 -19.62 1.30
C LYS A 92 16.39 -19.05 -0.12
N PHE A 93 16.15 -17.75 -0.28
CA PHE A 93 16.24 -17.05 -1.56
C PHE A 93 17.23 -15.90 -1.47
N ASP A 94 17.93 -15.64 -2.55
CA ASP A 94 18.70 -14.42 -2.75
C ASP A 94 17.87 -13.36 -3.46
N VAL A 95 18.16 -12.09 -3.18
CA VAL A 95 17.44 -10.95 -3.74
C VAL A 95 18.31 -10.26 -4.78
N PHE A 96 17.69 -9.92 -5.91
CA PHE A 96 18.35 -9.27 -7.04
C PHE A 96 17.59 -8.01 -7.44
N TYR A 97 18.34 -6.94 -7.73
CA TYR A 97 17.83 -5.68 -8.23
C TYR A 97 18.54 -5.35 -9.54
N GLY A 98 17.80 -5.39 -10.65
CA GLY A 98 18.40 -5.20 -11.98
C GLY A 98 19.47 -6.23 -12.34
N GLY A 99 19.44 -7.42 -11.74
CA GLY A 99 20.44 -8.48 -11.94
C GLY A 99 21.56 -8.51 -10.90
N GLU A 100 21.73 -7.45 -10.11
CA GLU A 100 22.75 -7.40 -9.05
C GLU A 100 22.18 -7.91 -7.72
N ARG A 101 22.97 -8.72 -6.99
CA ARG A 101 22.57 -9.24 -5.68
C ARG A 101 22.52 -8.10 -4.66
N VAL A 102 21.42 -8.00 -3.92
CA VAL A 102 21.18 -6.99 -2.87
C VAL A 102 20.83 -7.66 -1.54
N PRO A 103 20.87 -6.94 -0.39
CA PRO A 103 20.48 -7.51 0.90
C PRO A 103 19.05 -8.08 0.91
N HIS A 104 18.74 -8.94 1.88
CA HIS A 104 17.40 -9.56 2.00
C HIS A 104 16.33 -8.61 2.52
N ILE A 105 16.74 -7.49 3.13
CA ILE A 105 15.85 -6.48 3.67
C ILE A 105 15.94 -5.28 2.76
N ASN A 106 14.85 -4.98 2.06
CA ASN A 106 14.76 -3.82 1.20
C ASN A 106 13.51 -3.02 1.50
N ARG A 107 13.68 -1.71 1.50
CA ARG A 107 12.63 -0.72 1.32
C ARG A 107 12.71 -0.23 -0.11
N TYR A 108 11.59 -0.18 -0.81
CA TYR A 108 11.54 0.30 -2.19
C TYR A 108 10.19 0.93 -2.49
N TYR A 109 10.13 1.80 -3.50
CA TYR A 109 8.89 2.38 -4.01
C TYR A 109 8.76 2.11 -5.51
N MET A 110 7.54 2.12 -6.02
CA MET A 110 7.24 1.87 -7.43
C MET A 110 7.56 3.14 -8.22
N SER A 111 8.41 3.00 -9.24
CA SER A 111 9.06 4.12 -9.91
C SER A 111 9.16 3.92 -11.41
N MET A 112 9.06 5.00 -12.18
CA MET A 112 9.09 4.97 -13.65
C MET A 112 10.43 4.52 -14.23
N TYR A 113 11.53 4.82 -13.53
CA TYR A 113 12.90 4.59 -14.01
C TYR A 113 13.69 3.59 -13.15
N GLY A 114 12.96 2.81 -12.35
CA GLY A 114 13.53 1.80 -11.48
C GLY A 114 14.05 0.58 -12.24
N LYS A 115 14.45 -0.44 -11.48
CA LYS A 115 14.79 -1.77 -12.02
C LYS A 115 13.86 -2.84 -11.43
N PRO A 116 13.68 -3.98 -12.10
CA PRO A 116 12.96 -5.11 -11.51
C PRO A 116 13.68 -5.59 -10.25
N ILE A 117 12.91 -5.90 -9.22
CA ILE A 117 13.38 -6.58 -8.02
C ILE A 117 12.75 -7.97 -7.95
N TYR A 118 13.57 -8.99 -7.73
CA TYR A 118 13.11 -10.37 -7.70
C TYR A 118 13.94 -11.20 -6.72
N LYS A 119 13.39 -12.34 -6.32
CA LYS A 119 14.09 -13.35 -5.53
C LYS A 119 14.30 -14.61 -6.36
N GLN A 120 15.43 -15.28 -6.17
CA GLN A 120 15.79 -16.53 -6.84
C GLN A 120 16.65 -17.39 -5.92
N LYS A 121 16.62 -18.71 -6.06
CA LYS A 121 17.50 -19.60 -5.28
C LYS A 121 18.90 -19.65 -5.90
N LEU A 122 19.91 -19.82 -5.05
CA LEU A 122 21.28 -20.12 -5.45
C LEU A 122 21.63 -21.57 -5.12
N ASN A 123 22.32 -22.26 -6.02
CA ASN A 123 22.83 -23.60 -5.76
C ASN A 123 24.07 -23.54 -4.83
N GLU A 124 24.63 -24.70 -4.48
CA GLU A 124 25.83 -24.79 -3.61
C GLU A 124 27.05 -24.04 -4.16
N GLN A 125 27.11 -23.84 -5.49
CA GLN A 125 28.17 -23.08 -6.17
C GLN A 125 27.86 -21.57 -6.27
N GLY A 126 26.78 -21.09 -5.65
CA GLY A 126 26.35 -19.69 -5.69
C GLY A 126 25.73 -19.25 -7.02
N LYS A 127 25.38 -20.19 -7.91
CA LYS A 127 24.78 -19.87 -9.22
C LYS A 127 23.24 -19.84 -9.13
N PRO A 128 22.58 -18.85 -9.77
CA PRO A 128 21.12 -18.80 -9.79
C PRO A 128 20.49 -20.03 -10.45
N PHE A 129 19.48 -20.61 -9.82
CA PHE A 129 18.71 -21.72 -10.37
C PHE A 129 17.21 -21.60 -10.03
N GLY A 130 16.38 -22.32 -10.78
CA GLY A 130 14.92 -22.24 -10.67
C GLY A 130 14.35 -20.90 -11.13
N SER A 131 13.06 -20.70 -10.88
CA SER A 131 12.31 -19.53 -11.37
C SER A 131 12.66 -18.25 -10.61
N LYS A 132 12.74 -17.14 -11.35
CA LYS A 132 12.74 -15.79 -10.78
C LYS A 132 11.34 -15.45 -10.29
N ILE A 133 11.22 -15.02 -9.04
CA ILE A 133 9.95 -14.60 -8.44
C ILE A 133 10.02 -13.10 -8.22
N ALA A 134 9.28 -12.33 -9.02
CA ALA A 134 9.20 -10.88 -8.85
C ALA A 134 8.66 -10.53 -7.46
N LEU A 135 9.26 -9.53 -6.81
CA LEU A 135 8.72 -8.99 -5.57
C LEU A 135 7.66 -7.91 -5.82
N CYS A 136 7.72 -7.26 -6.98
CA CYS A 136 6.68 -6.42 -7.54
C CYS A 136 6.59 -6.78 -9.04
N ALA A 137 5.49 -7.39 -9.47
CA ALA A 137 5.34 -7.86 -10.85
C ALA A 137 4.91 -6.73 -11.79
N ASP A 138 4.14 -5.77 -11.29
CA ASP A 138 3.42 -4.77 -12.10
C ASP A 138 4.19 -3.45 -12.25
N SER A 139 5.40 -3.35 -11.70
CA SER A 139 6.18 -2.10 -11.75
C SER A 139 7.67 -2.32 -11.52
N ALA A 140 8.48 -1.47 -12.17
CA ALA A 140 9.86 -1.28 -11.77
C ALA A 140 9.90 -0.54 -10.42
N VAL A 141 10.96 -0.78 -9.64
CA VAL A 141 11.09 -0.18 -8.30
C VAL A 141 12.40 0.56 -8.15
N THR A 142 12.45 1.49 -7.21
CA THR A 142 13.69 2.11 -6.74
C THR A 142 13.90 1.73 -5.28
N ILE A 143 15.08 1.16 -4.97
CA ILE A 143 15.46 0.84 -3.60
C ILE A 143 15.73 2.13 -2.82
N TYR A 144 15.15 2.21 -1.63
CA TYR A 144 15.23 3.35 -0.72
C TYR A 144 15.55 2.91 0.72
N ASN A 145 16.68 2.20 0.86
CA ASN A 145 17.14 1.67 2.16
C ASN A 145 17.73 2.75 3.07
N LYS A 146 18.31 3.81 2.48
CA LYS A 146 18.87 4.95 3.19
C LYS A 146 17.99 6.16 2.91
N PHE A 147 17.60 6.89 3.96
CA PHE A 147 16.84 8.11 3.80
C PHE A 147 17.74 9.25 3.31
N ASP A 148 17.19 10.07 2.44
CA ASP A 148 17.81 11.28 1.91
C ASP A 148 16.76 12.40 1.81
N ASP A 149 17.23 13.63 1.60
CA ASP A 149 16.38 14.82 1.54
C ASP A 149 15.86 15.12 0.12
N LYS A 150 15.97 14.16 -0.80
CA LYS A 150 15.52 14.35 -2.18
C LYS A 150 13.99 14.61 -2.21
N PRO A 151 13.51 15.69 -2.84
CA PRO A 151 12.08 15.99 -2.91
C PRO A 151 11.34 14.93 -3.75
N ILE A 152 10.04 14.69 -3.51
CA ILE A 152 9.30 13.61 -4.19
C ILE A 152 9.23 13.79 -5.70
N GLU A 153 9.17 15.03 -6.15
CA GLU A 153 9.02 15.41 -7.55
C GLU A 153 10.18 14.85 -8.39
N GLU A 154 11.36 14.73 -7.79
CA GLU A 154 12.55 14.19 -8.44
C GLU A 154 12.71 12.67 -8.29
N ARG A 155 11.80 11.99 -7.58
CA ARG A 155 11.91 10.55 -7.30
C ARG A 155 11.33 9.65 -8.39
N GLY A 156 10.65 10.24 -9.39
CA GLY A 156 10.09 9.50 -10.51
C GLY A 156 9.07 8.44 -10.07
N ILE A 157 8.20 8.80 -9.13
CA ILE A 157 7.15 7.91 -8.60
C ILE A 157 6.24 7.45 -9.74
N ASN A 158 5.96 6.15 -9.81
CA ASN A 158 4.97 5.62 -10.73
C ASN A 158 3.56 5.82 -10.15
N TYR A 159 3.03 7.04 -10.23
CA TYR A 159 1.70 7.36 -9.70
C TYR A 159 0.59 6.49 -10.31
N SER A 160 0.73 6.08 -11.57
CA SER A 160 -0.25 5.21 -12.24
C SER A 160 -0.43 3.87 -11.53
N TYR A 161 0.67 3.26 -11.06
CA TYR A 161 0.61 2.04 -10.25
C TYR A 161 -0.27 2.24 -9.00
N TYR A 162 0.01 3.29 -8.21
CA TYR A 162 -0.72 3.53 -6.95
C TYR A 162 -2.19 3.87 -7.19
N LEU A 163 -2.49 4.63 -8.25
CA LEU A 163 -3.87 4.93 -8.65
C LEU A 163 -4.63 3.68 -9.07
N THR A 164 -3.99 2.83 -9.88
CA THR A 164 -4.58 1.55 -10.32
C THR A 164 -4.91 0.67 -9.13
N GLU A 165 -4.00 0.55 -8.16
CA GLU A 165 -4.26 -0.23 -6.94
C GLU A 165 -5.41 0.34 -6.10
N ALA A 166 -5.49 1.66 -5.96
CA ALA A 166 -6.60 2.30 -5.25
C ALA A 166 -7.95 2.07 -5.96
N TYR A 167 -8.01 2.31 -7.27
CA TYR A 167 -9.24 2.16 -8.04
C TYR A 167 -9.73 0.71 -8.15
N LYS A 168 -8.83 -0.27 -8.19
CA LYS A 168 -9.21 -1.70 -8.10
C LYS A 168 -10.09 -2.00 -6.88
N ILE A 169 -9.84 -1.33 -5.76
CA ILE A 169 -10.60 -1.50 -4.52
C ILE A 169 -11.87 -0.66 -4.55
N ILE A 170 -11.76 0.62 -4.94
CA ILE A 170 -12.89 1.55 -5.02
C ILE A 170 -13.98 1.02 -5.95
N GLU A 171 -13.63 0.68 -7.19
CA GLU A 171 -14.60 0.18 -8.17
C GLU A 171 -15.32 -1.08 -7.69
N LYS A 172 -14.61 -1.97 -6.99
CA LYS A 172 -15.19 -3.21 -6.47
C LYS A 172 -16.21 -2.94 -5.36
N LEU A 173 -16.05 -1.88 -4.60
CA LEU A 173 -16.98 -1.47 -3.55
C LEU A 173 -18.15 -0.69 -4.14
N ASP A 174 -17.89 0.27 -5.04
CA ASP A 174 -18.93 1.06 -5.69
C ASP A 174 -19.88 0.17 -6.52
N LYS A 175 -19.33 -0.81 -7.28
CA LYS A 175 -20.15 -1.76 -8.05
C LYS A 175 -21.05 -2.63 -7.16
N LYS A 176 -20.59 -3.00 -5.96
CA LYS A 176 -21.39 -3.77 -4.99
C LYS A 176 -22.50 -2.94 -4.34
N GLN A 177 -22.28 -1.63 -4.19
CA GLN A 177 -23.24 -0.73 -3.57
C GLN A 177 -24.41 -0.39 -4.50
N LEU A 178 -24.18 -0.38 -5.83
CA LEU A 178 -25.20 -0.09 -6.83
C LEU A 178 -26.13 -1.27 -7.16
N THR A 179 -25.85 -2.47 -6.65
CA THR A 179 -26.64 -3.69 -6.90
C THR A 179 -27.60 -4.05 -5.76
N LEU A 180 -28.14 -3.04 -5.05
CA LEU A 180 -29.14 -3.21 -3.99
C LEU A 180 -30.53 -2.80 -4.47
#